data_AF-A0A3D2QQN5-F1
#
_entry.id   AF-A0A3D2QQN5-F1
#
_cell.length_a   1.000
_cell.length_b   1.000
_cell.length_c   1.000
_cell.angle_alpha   90.00
_cell.angle_beta   90.00
_cell.angle_gamma   90.00
#
_symmetry.space_group_name_H-M   'P 1'
#
loop_
_entity.id
_entity.type
_entity.pdbx_description
1 polymer ?
#
loop_
_entity_poly.entity_id
_entity_poly.type
_entity_poly.pdbx_seq_one_letter_code
_entity_poly.pdbx_strand_id
1 'polypeptide(L)'
;VAIGDAIGLGVFTALGAAKGLMYGAGPIGIVLSGVFSAVVGGVLRDVMVRVVPAVLTSDFYATASLIGGLLYVLLSKTTLPFALQIIVTAITVTTIRLLAMRFKIHLPVARYWVEIPDDMDVGKKKR
;
A
#
# COMPACT_ATOMS: atom_id res chain seq x y z
N VAL A 1 1.26 12.95 -2.91
CA VAL A 1 1.99 11.66 -3.04
C VAL A 1 2.75 11.68 -4.36
N ALA A 2 4.04 11.36 -4.33
CA ALA A 2 4.93 11.47 -5.50
C ALA A 2 4.86 10.23 -6.39
N ILE A 3 5.13 10.34 -7.70
CA ILE A 3 5.15 9.21 -8.64
C ILE A 3 6.17 8.14 -8.20
N GLY A 4 7.33 8.56 -7.68
CA GLY A 4 8.35 7.66 -7.16
C GLY A 4 7.87 6.80 -5.98
N ASP A 5 6.90 7.27 -5.20
CA ASP A 5 6.30 6.47 -4.14
C ASP A 5 5.47 5.30 -4.69
N ALA A 6 4.66 5.55 -5.73
CA ALA A 6 3.87 4.51 -6.38
C ALA A 6 4.75 3.41 -6.99
N ILE A 7 5.87 3.80 -7.63
CA ILE A 7 6.84 2.87 -8.20
C ILE A 7 7.50 2.04 -7.10
N GLY A 8 7.99 2.71 -6.03
CA GLY A 8 8.59 2.02 -4.89
C GLY A 8 7.64 1.02 -4.24
N LEU A 9 6.38 1.41 -4.03
CA LEU A 9 5.33 0.55 -3.50
C LEU A 9 5.15 -0.72 -4.35
N GLY A 10 5.07 -0.57 -5.68
CA GLY A 10 4.91 -1.70 -6.59
C GLY A 10 6.11 -2.65 -6.59
N VAL A 11 7.33 -2.11 -6.66
CA VAL A 11 8.56 -2.90 -6.68
C VAL A 11 8.75 -3.66 -5.37
N PHE A 12 8.60 -2.99 -4.22
CA PHE A 12 8.76 -3.65 -2.91
C PHE A 12 7.67 -4.69 -2.63
N THR A 13 6.45 -4.47 -3.12
CA THR A 13 5.37 -5.48 -3.02
C THR A 13 5.74 -6.74 -3.79
N ALA A 14 6.18 -6.59 -5.05
CA ALA A 14 6.53 -7.71 -5.91
C ALA A 14 7.74 -8.49 -5.38
N LEU A 15 8.79 -7.79 -4.94
CA LEU A 15 9.99 -8.41 -4.38
C LEU A 15 9.72 -9.10 -3.03
N GLY A 16 8.91 -8.47 -2.16
CA GLY A 16 8.54 -9.06 -0.88
C GLY A 16 7.73 -10.34 -1.07
N ALA A 17 6.71 -10.31 -1.95
CA ALA A 17 5.91 -11.49 -2.27
C ALA A 17 6.77 -12.60 -2.90
N ALA A 18 7.66 -12.24 -3.83
CA ALA A 18 8.61 -13.19 -4.42
C ALA A 18 9.49 -13.86 -3.36
N LYS A 19 10.01 -13.09 -2.39
CA LYS A 19 10.76 -13.65 -1.26
C LYS A 19 9.91 -14.57 -0.40
N GLY A 20 8.68 -14.18 -0.08
CA GLY A 20 7.75 -15.04 0.65
C GLY A 20 7.57 -16.40 -0.03
N LEU A 21 7.38 -16.40 -1.36
CA LEU A 21 7.25 -17.62 -2.14
C LEU A 21 8.54 -18.45 -2.12
N MET A 22 9.72 -17.81 -2.29
CA MET A 22 11.02 -18.49 -2.27
C MET A 22 11.31 -19.18 -0.93
N TYR A 23 10.81 -18.65 0.18
CA TYR A 23 10.94 -19.27 1.50
C TYR A 23 9.84 -20.32 1.80
N GLY A 24 9.03 -20.69 0.81
CA GLY A 24 7.98 -21.70 0.96
C GLY A 24 6.79 -21.22 1.80
N ALA A 25 6.57 -19.91 1.94
CA ALA A 25 5.42 -19.39 2.66
C ALA A 25 4.12 -19.75 1.94
N GLY A 26 3.06 -20.01 2.71
CA GLY A 26 1.72 -20.18 2.16
C GLY A 26 1.18 -18.88 1.52
N PRO A 27 0.02 -18.95 0.84
CA PRO A 27 -0.58 -17.81 0.13
C PRO A 27 -0.68 -16.53 0.97
N ILE A 28 -1.09 -16.66 2.23
CA ILE A 28 -1.20 -15.53 3.17
C ILE A 28 0.19 -14.94 3.47
N GLY A 29 1.20 -15.77 3.69
CA GLY A 29 2.57 -15.31 3.97
C GLY A 29 3.21 -14.60 2.77
N ILE A 30 2.90 -15.05 1.55
CA ILE A 30 3.33 -14.38 0.30
C ILE A 30 2.72 -12.98 0.22
N VAL A 31 1.42 -12.84 0.43
CA VAL A 31 0.74 -11.53 0.39
C VAL A 31 1.30 -10.60 1.47
N LEU A 32 1.38 -11.10 2.71
CA LEU A 32 1.85 -10.31 3.84
C LEU A 32 3.30 -9.87 3.67
N SER A 33 4.20 -10.74 3.24
CA SER A 33 5.61 -10.37 3.00
C SER A 33 5.75 -9.26 1.96
N GLY A 34 4.94 -9.29 0.89
CA GLY A 34 4.84 -8.19 -0.07
C GLY A 34 4.37 -6.88 0.56
N VAL A 35 3.24 -6.92 1.27
CA VAL A 35 2.65 -5.72 1.89
C VAL A 35 3.56 -5.12 2.96
N PHE A 36 4.11 -5.95 3.85
CA PHE A 36 5.03 -5.49 4.88
C PHE A 36 6.28 -4.85 4.28
N SER A 37 6.90 -5.50 3.29
CA SER A 37 8.07 -4.94 2.59
C SER A 37 7.78 -3.56 2.01
N ALA A 38 6.63 -3.40 1.33
CA ALA A 38 6.27 -2.15 0.69
C ALA A 38 5.88 -1.04 1.68
N VAL A 39 5.06 -1.37 2.70
CA VAL A 39 4.60 -0.41 3.70
C VAL A 39 5.74 0.03 4.60
N VAL A 40 6.55 -0.90 5.12
CA VAL A 40 7.67 -0.56 6.00
C VAL A 40 8.70 0.30 5.26
N GLY A 41 9.01 -0.02 4.00
CA GLY A 41 9.89 0.79 3.18
C GLY A 41 9.34 2.21 2.95
N GLY A 42 8.05 2.33 2.62
CA GLY A 42 7.38 3.62 2.46
C GLY A 42 7.37 4.46 3.74
N VAL A 43 7.03 3.83 4.88
CA VAL A 43 7.04 4.48 6.20
C VAL A 43 8.44 4.94 6.58
N LEU A 44 9.46 4.10 6.40
CA LEU A 44 10.83 4.44 6.74
C LEU A 44 11.32 5.65 5.93
N ARG A 45 11.04 5.68 4.62
CA ARG A 45 11.31 6.85 3.76
C ARG A 45 10.64 8.10 4.29
N ASP A 46 9.36 8.02 4.63
CA ASP A 46 8.58 9.17 5.06
C ASP A 46 9.08 9.71 6.42
N VAL A 47 9.46 8.82 7.36
CA VAL A 47 10.08 9.19 8.64
C VAL A 47 11.44 9.86 8.44
N MET A 48 12.29 9.35 7.55
CA MET A 48 13.60 9.95 7.27
C MET A 48 13.48 11.38 6.72
N VAL A 49 12.43 11.66 5.95
CA VAL A 49 12.13 12.99 5.38
C VAL A 49 11.27 13.85 6.33
N ARG A 50 10.94 13.34 7.52
CA ARG A 50 10.10 14.00 8.54
C ARG A 50 8.72 14.42 8.02
N VAL A 51 8.12 13.58 7.17
CA VAL A 51 6.76 13.76 6.66
C VAL A 51 5.83 12.68 7.22
N VAL A 52 4.53 12.98 7.34
CA VAL A 52 3.55 12.00 7.79
C VAL A 52 3.47 10.86 6.76
N PRO A 53 3.58 9.59 7.18
CA PRO A 53 3.58 8.46 6.26
C PRO A 53 2.37 8.41 5.32
N ALA A 54 2.62 8.11 4.05
CA ALA A 54 1.58 7.99 3.02
C ALA A 54 0.55 6.90 3.35
N VAL A 55 0.96 5.86 4.09
CA VAL A 55 0.06 4.78 4.54
C VAL A 55 -1.02 5.27 5.52
N LEU A 56 -0.75 6.34 6.28
CA LEU A 56 -1.70 6.92 7.24
C LEU A 56 -2.61 7.98 6.63
N THR A 57 -2.23 8.49 5.46
CA THR A 57 -2.90 9.64 4.81
C THR A 57 -3.64 9.24 3.53
N SER A 58 -3.40 8.03 3.01
CA SER A 58 -4.00 7.59 1.76
C SER A 58 -4.61 6.21 1.86
N ASP A 59 -5.93 6.17 1.67
CA ASP A 59 -6.73 4.98 1.90
C ASP A 59 -6.43 3.84 0.93
N PHE A 60 -5.96 4.17 -0.28
CA PHE A 60 -5.60 3.19 -1.31
C PHE A 60 -4.11 2.78 -1.29
N TYR A 61 -3.39 3.01 -0.20
CA TYR A 61 -1.95 2.70 -0.14
C TYR A 61 -1.74 1.20 0.09
N ALA A 62 -2.19 0.70 1.24
CA ALA A 62 -2.04 -0.70 1.62
C ALA A 62 -2.90 -1.63 0.74
N THR A 63 -4.08 -1.18 0.33
CA THR A 63 -5.01 -1.98 -0.51
C THR A 63 -4.43 -2.28 -1.89
N ALA A 64 -3.75 -1.32 -2.52
CA ALA A 64 -3.06 -1.55 -3.79
C ALA A 64 -1.98 -2.64 -3.67
N SER A 65 -1.23 -2.62 -2.56
CA SER A 65 -0.22 -3.64 -2.27
C SER A 65 -0.84 -5.02 -1.99
N LEU A 66 -1.96 -5.06 -1.26
CA LEU A 66 -2.73 -6.30 -1.04
C LEU A 66 -3.20 -6.93 -2.35
N ILE A 67 -3.75 -6.12 -3.27
CA ILE A 67 -4.16 -6.60 -4.60
C ILE A 67 -2.96 -7.13 -5.38
N GLY A 68 -1.82 -6.44 -5.31
CA GLY A 68 -0.57 -6.89 -5.93
C GLY A 68 -0.06 -8.22 -5.38
N GLY A 69 -0.08 -8.39 -4.06
CA GLY A 69 0.31 -9.64 -3.42
C GLY A 69 -0.60 -10.80 -3.82
N LEU A 70 -1.92 -10.57 -3.87
CA LEU A 70 -2.89 -11.57 -4.31
C LEU A 70 -2.66 -11.93 -5.78
N LEU A 71 -2.43 -10.93 -6.64
CA LEU A 71 -2.08 -11.15 -8.03
C LEU A 71 -0.81 -11.98 -8.17
N TYR A 72 0.23 -11.71 -7.37
CA TYR A 72 1.48 -12.48 -7.40
C TYR A 72 1.24 -13.95 -7.04
N VAL A 73 0.40 -14.23 -6.03
CA VAL A 73 0.01 -15.61 -5.68
C VAL A 73 -0.69 -16.29 -6.87
N LEU A 74 -1.58 -15.61 -7.57
CA LEU A 74 -2.24 -16.17 -8.76
C LEU A 74 -1.23 -16.43 -9.88
N LEU A 75 -0.31 -15.48 -10.11
CA LEU A 75 0.72 -15.57 -11.13
C LEU A 75 1.71 -16.71 -10.84
N SER A 76 2.03 -16.96 -9.57
CA SER A 76 2.89 -18.07 -9.17
C SER A 76 2.32 -19.46 -9.45
N LYS A 77 1.00 -19.57 -9.68
CA LYS A 77 0.35 -20.82 -10.10
C LYS A 77 0.42 -21.06 -11.60
N THR A 78 0.88 -20.07 -12.37
CA THR A 78 1.05 -20.18 -13.82
C THR A 78 2.47 -20.60 -14.17
N THR A 79 2.69 -21.01 -15.42
CA THR A 79 4.02 -21.37 -15.95
C THR A 79 4.89 -20.15 -16.31
N LEU A 80 4.48 -18.95 -15.89
CA LEU A 80 5.22 -17.73 -16.22
C LEU A 80 6.61 -17.71 -15.55
N PRO A 81 7.64 -17.23 -16.26
CA PRO A 81 8.96 -16.99 -15.70
C PRO A 81 8.93 -16.07 -14.48
N PHE A 82 9.78 -16.34 -13.50
CA PHE A 82 9.91 -15.57 -12.26
C PHE A 82 10.05 -14.05 -12.48
N ALA A 83 10.87 -13.64 -13.46
CA ALA A 83 11.06 -12.23 -13.80
C ALA A 83 9.76 -11.56 -14.28
N LEU A 84 8.97 -12.26 -15.11
CA LEU A 84 7.69 -11.73 -15.59
C LEU A 84 6.68 -11.62 -14.46
N GLN A 85 6.68 -12.56 -13.51
CA GLN A 85 5.78 -12.48 -12.35
C GLN A 85 6.02 -11.19 -11.55
N ILE A 86 7.28 -10.86 -11.28
CA ILE A 86 7.66 -9.64 -10.56
C ILE A 86 7.29 -8.39 -11.35
N ILE A 87 7.63 -8.35 -12.64
CA ILE A 87 7.38 -7.18 -13.50
C ILE A 87 5.88 -6.88 -13.59
N VAL A 88 5.07 -7.90 -13.86
CA VAL A 88 3.60 -7.75 -13.97
C VAL A 88 3.04 -7.24 -12.65
N THR A 89 3.38 -7.87 -11.52
CA THR A 89 2.90 -7.41 -10.20
C THR A 89 3.32 -5.97 -9.91
N ALA A 90 4.59 -5.60 -10.15
CA ALA A 90 5.08 -4.26 -9.90
C ALA A 90 4.35 -3.21 -10.75
N ILE A 91 4.12 -3.49 -12.04
CA ILE A 91 3.39 -2.61 -12.96
C ILE A 91 1.94 -2.48 -12.50
N THR A 92 1.26 -3.57 -12.15
CA THR A 92 -0.13 -3.53 -11.73
C THR A 92 -0.31 -2.68 -10.48
N VAL A 93 0.50 -2.89 -9.44
CA VAL A 93 0.42 -2.10 -8.19
C VAL A 93 0.71 -0.62 -8.46
N THR A 94 1.75 -0.33 -9.24
CA THR A 94 2.11 1.05 -9.60
C THR A 94 0.97 1.73 -10.36
N THR A 95 0.35 1.03 -11.31
CA THR A 95 -0.75 1.55 -12.12
C THR A 95 -2.00 1.82 -11.27
N ILE A 96 -2.38 0.88 -10.39
CA ILE A 96 -3.48 1.06 -9.44
C ILE A 96 -3.23 2.30 -8.59
N ARG A 97 -1.99 2.46 -8.09
CA ARG A 97 -1.65 3.59 -7.24
C ARG A 97 -1.68 4.92 -7.99
N LEU A 98 -1.17 4.96 -9.22
CA LEU A 98 -1.25 6.14 -10.09
C LEU A 98 -2.70 6.52 -10.43
N LEU A 99 -3.54 5.53 -10.71
CA LEU A 99 -4.98 5.72 -10.92
C LEU A 99 -5.65 6.28 -9.66
N ALA A 100 -5.43 5.68 -8.49
CA ALA A 100 -6.00 6.14 -7.23
C ALA A 100 -5.61 7.60 -6.91
N MET A 101 -4.36 7.98 -7.18
CA MET A 101 -3.90 9.36 -7.04
C MET A 101 -4.58 10.32 -8.02
N ARG A 102 -4.75 9.91 -9.28
CA ARG A 102 -5.40 10.75 -10.31
C ARG A 102 -6.88 10.96 -10.03
N PHE A 103 -7.57 9.94 -9.54
CA PHE A 103 -9.01 9.99 -9.27
C PHE A 103 -9.36 10.57 -7.89
N LYS A 104 -8.37 10.96 -7.07
CA LYS A 104 -8.58 11.52 -5.72
C LYS A 104 -9.61 10.70 -4.92
N ILE A 105 -9.48 9.37 -4.95
CA ILE A 105 -10.41 8.49 -4.25
C ILE A 105 -10.08 8.59 -2.75
N HIS A 106 -10.97 9.21 -1.98
CA HIS A 106 -10.89 9.30 -0.53
C HIS A 106 -11.90 8.30 0.04
N LEU A 107 -11.50 7.48 1.01
CA LEU A 107 -12.46 6.70 1.79
C LEU A 107 -13.24 7.67 2.70
N PRO A 108 -14.55 7.47 2.87
CA PRO A 108 -15.35 8.26 3.79
C PRO A 108 -14.81 8.04 5.21
N VAL A 109 -14.22 9.09 5.78
CA VAL A 109 -13.84 9.11 7.19
C VAL A 109 -15.10 8.93 8.04
N ALA A 110 -15.09 7.94 8.93
CA ALA A 110 -16.17 7.73 9.89
C ALA A 110 -16.31 9.01 10.74
N ARG A 111 -17.44 9.70 10.61
CA ARG A 111 -17.77 10.85 11.44
C ARG A 111 -17.89 10.35 12.88
N TYR A 112 -17.08 10.88 13.79
CA TYR A 112 -17.24 10.60 15.21
C TYR A 112 -18.67 11.00 15.62
N TRP A 113 -19.46 10.03 16.08
CA TRP A 113 -20.78 10.22 16.69
C TRP A 113 -20.66 10.66 18.16
N VAL A 114 -19.60 11.37 18.51
CA VAL A 114 -19.43 11.96 19.83
C VAL A 114 -20.01 13.36 19.74
N GLU A 115 -21.25 13.52 20.20
CA GLU A 115 -21.79 14.84 20.54
C GLU A 115 -20.89 15.42 21.63
N ILE A 116 -20.10 16.43 21.27
CA ILE A 116 -19.31 17.20 22.24
C ILE A 116 -20.30 18.12 22.94
N PRO A 117 -20.50 18.00 24.27
CA PRO A 117 -21.28 18.96 25.04
C PRO A 117 -20.81 20.40 24.79
N ASP A 118 -21.75 21.32 24.58
CA ASP A 118 -21.49 22.72 24.17
C ASP A 118 -20.62 23.51 25.19
N ASP A 119 -20.38 22.99 26.39
CA ASP A 119 -19.52 23.57 27.42
C ASP A 119 -18.02 23.25 27.24
N MET A 120 -17.67 22.34 26.32
CA MET A 120 -16.28 22.04 26.00
C MET A 120 -15.81 22.80 24.74
N ASP A 121 -15.11 23.92 24.95
CA ASP A 121 -14.47 24.69 23.89
C ASP A 121 -13.20 23.97 23.37
N VAL A 122 -13.43 22.94 22.55
CA VAL A 122 -12.35 22.23 21.86
C VAL A 122 -11.91 23.13 20.70
N GLY A 123 -10.95 24.00 20.97
CA GLY A 123 -10.39 24.98 20.06
C GLY A 123 -10.28 24.45 18.63
N LYS A 124 -11.27 24.81 17.80
CA LYS A 124 -11.39 24.38 16.41
C LYS A 124 -10.22 24.97 15.61
N LYS A 125 -9.11 24.24 15.47
CA LYS A 125 -8.10 24.58 14.46
C LYS A 125 -8.67 24.27 13.08
N LYS A 126 -9.18 25.31 12.44
CA LYS A 126 -9.60 25.33 11.03
C LYS A 126 -8.39 25.02 10.13
N ARG A 127 -8.58 23.95 9.35
CA ARG A 127 -8.00 23.63 8.03
C ARG A 127 -6.58 23.07 7.98
#